data_AF-A0AAW1K6R6-F1
#
_entry.id   AF-A0AAW1K6R6-F1
#
_cell.length_a   1.000
_cell.length_b   1.000
_cell.length_c   1.000
_cell.angle_alpha   90.00
_cell.angle_beta   90.00
_cell.angle_gamma   90.00
#
_symmetry.space_group_name_H-M   'P 1'
#
loop_
_entity.id
_entity.type
_entity.pdbx_description
1 polymer ?
#
loop_
_entity_poly.entity_id
_entity_poly.type
_entity_poly.pdbx_seq_one_letter_code
_entity_poly.pdbx_strand_id
1 'polypeptide(L)'
;MHIFTGHTGEVYGVACSPVDTTLVATEGGDDKGFMWRIGQGDWAFELQGHSDSINTLGFSMDGQLLASESFDGTIRVRNVASQSLKYTLDGPDAGIEVLIVYGTCGCL
;
A
#
# COMPACT_ATOMS: atom_id res chain seq x y z
N MET A 1 17.80 -5.19 10.14
CA MET A 1 17.22 -3.84 9.97
C MET A 1 17.24 -3.53 8.49
N HIS A 2 16.07 -3.30 7.86
CA HIS A 2 15.97 -2.87 6.46
C HIS A 2 15.60 -1.39 6.43
N ILE A 3 16.13 -0.66 5.44
CA ILE A 3 15.83 0.76 5.21
C ILE A 3 15.19 0.85 3.84
N PHE A 4 13.96 1.36 3.77
CA PHE A 4 13.24 1.58 2.53
C PHE A 4 13.46 3.02 2.05
N THR A 5 14.02 3.16 0.85
CA THR A 5 14.31 4.45 0.24
C THR A 5 13.50 4.60 -1.04
N GLY A 6 12.72 5.65 -1.16
CA GLY A 6 11.88 5.89 -2.34
C GLY A 6 10.92 7.06 -2.14
N HIS A 7 10.34 7.16 -0.94
CA HIS A 7 9.58 8.35 -0.55
C HIS A 7 10.49 9.57 -0.47
N THR A 8 9.99 10.65 -1.03
CA THR A 8 10.55 12.01 -1.09
C THR A 8 9.85 12.98 -0.14
N GLY A 9 8.79 12.53 0.54
CA GLY A 9 8.06 13.27 1.57
C GLY A 9 7.75 12.41 2.80
N GLU A 10 6.81 12.89 3.61
CA GLU A 10 6.39 12.21 4.83
C GLU A 10 5.74 10.86 4.50
N VAL A 11 6.11 9.83 5.26
CA VAL A 11 5.45 8.51 5.21
C VAL A 11 4.33 8.52 6.24
N TYR A 12 3.08 8.32 5.80
CA TYR A 12 1.91 8.40 6.67
C TYR A 12 1.56 7.06 7.33
N GLY A 13 1.93 5.95 6.69
CA GLY A 13 1.56 4.64 7.19
C GLY A 13 2.30 3.48 6.55
N VAL A 14 2.06 2.32 7.13
CA VAL A 14 2.56 1.03 6.66
C VAL A 14 1.46 -0.02 6.82
N ALA A 15 1.34 -0.89 5.82
CA ALA A 15 0.48 -2.06 5.84
C ALA A 15 1.32 -3.31 5.67
N CYS A 16 1.01 -4.37 6.42
CA CYS A 16 1.65 -5.68 6.27
C CYS A 16 0.68 -6.63 5.57
N SER A 17 1.20 -7.50 4.70
CA SER A 17 0.36 -8.55 4.12
C SER A 17 -0.09 -9.53 5.23
N PRO A 18 -1.38 -9.90 5.29
CA PRO A 18 -1.88 -10.83 6.29
C PRO A 18 -1.49 -12.29 6.01
N VAL A 19 -0.99 -12.60 4.81
CA VAL A 19 -0.64 -13.96 4.38
C VAL A 19 0.84 -14.14 4.06
N ASP A 20 1.57 -13.07 3.77
CA ASP A 20 2.98 -13.10 3.39
C ASP A 20 3.79 -12.14 4.27
N THR A 21 4.51 -12.67 5.26
CA THR A 21 5.31 -11.89 6.21
C THR A 21 6.49 -11.16 5.57
N THR A 22 6.78 -11.42 4.29
CA THR A 22 7.82 -10.72 3.53
C THR A 22 7.31 -9.47 2.84
N LEU A 23 5.98 -9.29 2.73
CA LEU A 23 5.37 -8.18 2.00
C LEU A 23 4.88 -7.09 2.95
N VAL A 24 5.33 -5.87 2.67
CA VAL A 24 4.87 -4.64 3.33
C VAL A 24 4.58 -3.57 2.29
N ALA A 25 3.67 -2.65 2.59
CA ALA A 25 3.38 -1.50 1.75
C ALA A 25 3.47 -0.21 2.57
N THR A 26 3.91 0.88 1.94
CA THR A 26 4.08 2.19 2.58
C THR A 26 3.38 3.26 1.75
N GLU A 27 2.84 4.26 2.41
CA GLU A 27 2.12 5.41 1.83
C GLU A 27 2.78 6.71 2.26
N GLY A 28 2.68 7.74 1.43
CA GLY A 28 3.24 9.04 1.74
C GLY A 28 2.50 10.22 1.15
N GLY A 29 2.82 11.39 1.71
CA GLY A 29 2.35 12.70 1.26
C GLY A 29 3.05 13.22 0.01
N ASP A 30 3.92 12.41 -0.59
CA ASP A 30 4.66 12.72 -1.80
C ASP A 30 4.04 12.12 -3.05
N ASP A 31 2.73 11.86 -3.05
CA ASP A 31 1.93 11.15 -4.08
C ASP A 31 2.30 9.69 -4.33
N LYS A 32 3.29 9.17 -3.59
CA LYS A 32 3.83 7.83 -3.78
C LYS A 32 3.33 6.87 -2.74
N GLY A 33 3.27 5.62 -3.18
CA GLY A 33 3.20 4.46 -2.32
C GLY A 33 4.14 3.40 -2.86
N PHE A 34 4.58 2.50 -2.00
CA PHE A 34 5.47 1.42 -2.40
C PHE A 34 5.00 0.11 -1.79
N MET A 35 5.23 -0.98 -2.52
CA MET A 35 5.14 -2.34 -2.01
C MET A 35 6.55 -2.94 -2.01
N TRP A 36 6.96 -3.49 -0.88
CA TRP A 36 8.29 -4.01 -0.64
C TRP A 36 8.19 -5.51 -0.33
N ARG A 37 9.08 -6.30 -0.93
CA ARG A 37 9.38 -7.64 -0.46
C ARG A 37 10.72 -7.64 0.26
N ILE A 38 10.73 -8.23 1.46
CA ILE A 38 11.87 -8.30 2.37
C ILE A 38 12.32 -9.75 2.50
N GLY A 39 13.58 -10.07 2.24
CA GLY A 39 14.16 -11.41 2.31
C GLY A 39 14.93 -11.81 1.04
N GLN A 40 14.61 -12.98 0.47
CA GLN A 40 15.33 -13.47 -0.71
C GLN A 40 14.91 -12.68 -1.96
N GLY A 41 15.82 -11.83 -2.43
CA GLY A 41 15.64 -11.03 -3.64
C GLY A 41 14.78 -9.79 -3.40
N ASP A 42 15.12 -9.02 -2.36
CA ASP A 42 14.47 -7.75 -2.01
C ASP A 42 14.10 -6.93 -3.25
N TRP A 43 12.83 -6.53 -3.31
CA TRP A 43 12.36 -5.64 -4.36
C TRP A 43 11.38 -4.63 -3.83
N ALA A 44 11.28 -3.54 -4.57
CA ALA A 44 10.35 -2.44 -4.36
C ALA A 44 9.54 -2.24 -5.63
N PHE A 45 8.25 -2.00 -5.48
CA PHE A 45 7.35 -1.65 -6.56
C PHE A 45 6.59 -0.39 -6.19
N GLU A 46 6.69 0.64 -7.03
CA GLU A 46 5.98 1.90 -6.84
C GLU A 46 4.51 1.78 -7.26
N LEU A 47 3.60 2.21 -6.38
CA LEU A 47 2.15 2.20 -6.59
C LEU A 47 1.72 3.39 -7.45
N GLN A 48 2.15 3.41 -8.70
CA GLN A 48 2.01 4.58 -9.57
C GLN A 48 0.56 5.00 -9.84
N GLY A 49 0.43 6.32 -10.03
CA GLY A 49 -0.64 7.00 -10.72
C GLY A 49 -1.62 7.77 -9.84
N HIS A 50 -1.44 7.76 -8.51
CA HIS A 50 -2.06 8.81 -7.70
C HIS A 50 -1.46 10.17 -8.04
N SER A 51 -2.26 11.23 -7.95
CA SER A 51 -1.82 12.61 -8.20
C SER A 51 -1.81 13.49 -6.94
N ASP A 52 -2.09 12.90 -5.79
CA ASP A 52 -2.03 13.53 -4.48
C ASP A 52 -1.63 12.47 -3.44
N SER A 53 -1.37 12.92 -2.21
CA SER A 53 -1.01 12.12 -1.04
C SER A 53 -1.82 10.84 -0.92
N ILE A 54 -1.13 9.73 -0.64
CA ILE A 54 -1.78 8.47 -0.28
C ILE A 54 -1.92 8.46 1.24
N ASN A 55 -3.14 8.40 1.73
CA ASN A 55 -3.46 8.52 3.16
C ASN A 55 -3.97 7.21 3.78
N THR A 56 -4.33 6.23 2.96
CA THR A 56 -4.77 4.91 3.43
C THR A 56 -4.30 3.78 2.49
N LEU A 57 -3.75 2.72 3.07
CA LEU A 57 -3.35 1.48 2.40
C LEU A 57 -3.92 0.26 3.11
N GLY A 58 -4.29 -0.77 2.33
CA GLY A 58 -4.79 -2.02 2.90
C GLY A 58 -4.62 -3.22 1.98
N PHE A 59 -4.10 -4.31 2.53
CA PHE A 59 -4.10 -5.61 1.86
C PHE A 59 -5.46 -6.30 2.04
N SER A 60 -5.91 -7.04 1.03
CA SER A 60 -7.02 -7.98 1.19
C SER A 60 -6.62 -9.13 2.13
N MET A 61 -7.60 -9.76 2.78
CA MET A 61 -7.36 -10.87 3.73
C MET A 61 -6.70 -12.10 3.10
N ASP A 62 -6.89 -12.29 1.80
CA ASP A 62 -6.21 -13.32 1.02
C ASP A 62 -4.84 -12.86 0.46
N GLY A 63 -4.44 -11.61 0.73
CA GLY A 63 -3.20 -10.99 0.27
C GLY A 63 -3.06 -10.80 -1.24
N GLN A 64 -4.12 -11.05 -2.01
CA GLN A 64 -4.05 -10.97 -3.47
C GLN A 64 -4.14 -9.53 -3.98
N LEU A 65 -4.76 -8.64 -3.21
CA LEU A 65 -5.03 -7.27 -3.58
C LEU A 65 -4.43 -6.29 -2.57
N LEU A 66 -4.01 -5.14 -3.07
CA LEU A 66 -3.62 -3.97 -2.30
C LEU A 66 -4.47 -2.79 -2.77
N ALA A 67 -5.15 -2.13 -1.85
CA ALA A 67 -5.90 -0.90 -2.10
C ALA A 67 -5.12 0.30 -1.57
N SER A 68 -5.11 1.39 -2.34
CA SER A 68 -4.56 2.68 -1.96
C SER A 68 -5.59 3.78 -2.18
N GLU A 69 -5.83 4.60 -1.16
CA GLU A 69 -6.70 5.77 -1.19
C GLU A 69 -5.84 7.04 -1.22
N SER A 70 -6.26 8.03 -2.00
CA SER A 70 -5.57 9.30 -2.12
C SER A 70 -6.51 10.48 -2.04
N PHE A 71 -5.97 11.62 -1.62
CA PHE A 71 -6.65 12.91 -1.71
C PHE A 71 -6.93 13.38 -3.15
N ASP A 72 -6.43 12.66 -4.18
CA ASP A 72 -6.84 12.87 -5.57
C ASP A 72 -8.29 12.45 -5.86
N GLY A 73 -9.00 11.92 -4.84
CA GLY A 73 -10.39 11.49 -4.93
C GLY A 73 -10.56 10.12 -5.55
N THR A 74 -9.49 9.33 -5.64
CA THR A 74 -9.52 7.99 -6.21
C THR A 74 -9.01 6.92 -5.23
N ILE A 75 -9.55 5.71 -5.41
CA ILE A 75 -8.99 4.49 -4.82
C ILE A 75 -8.46 3.63 -5.95
N ARG A 76 -7.21 3.16 -5.81
CA ARG A 76 -6.58 2.26 -6.76
C ARG A 76 -6.38 0.89 -6.13
N VAL A 77 -6.92 -0.13 -6.79
CA VAL A 77 -6.77 -1.53 -6.36
C VAL A 77 -5.83 -2.24 -7.30
N ARG A 78 -4.81 -2.89 -6.74
CA ARG A 78 -3.71 -3.53 -7.46
C ARG A 78 -3.64 -5.01 -7.13
N ASN A 79 -3.28 -5.83 -8.11
CA ASN A 79 -2.93 -7.23 -7.85
C ASN A 79 -1.49 -7.29 -7.32
N VAL A 80 -1.29 -7.98 -6.19
CA VAL A 80 0.01 -8.07 -5.52
C VAL A 80 1.02 -8.89 -6.32
N ALA A 81 0.59 -9.99 -6.93
CA ALA A 81 1.46 -10.92 -7.64
C ALA A 81 1.91 -10.36 -9.00
N SER A 82 0.99 -9.77 -9.78
CA SER A 82 1.29 -9.19 -11.09
C SER A 82 1.70 -7.72 -11.03
N GLN A 83 1.58 -7.08 -9.85
CA GLN A 83 1.87 -5.66 -9.63
C GLN A 83 1.05 -4.72 -10.55
N SER A 84 -0.04 -5.22 -11.11
CA SER A 84 -0.84 -4.49 -12.10
C SER A 84 -2.05 -3.82 -11.48
N LEU A 85 -2.36 -2.60 -11.92
CA LEU A 85 -3.61 -1.92 -11.59
C LEU A 85 -4.80 -2.76 -12.10
N LYS A 86 -5.76 -3.02 -11.21
CA LYS A 86 -6.97 -3.80 -11.51
C LYS A 86 -8.19 -2.90 -11.61
N TYR A 87 -8.34 -1.96 -10.67
CA TYR A 87 -9.44 -1.02 -10.63
C TYR A 87 -8.96 0.37 -10.22
N THR A 88 -9.58 1.38 -10.82
CA THR A 88 -9.60 2.74 -10.30
C THR A 88 -11.05 3.05 -9.98
N LEU A 89 -11.31 3.48 -8.76
CA LEU A 89 -12.63 3.82 -8.26
C LEU A 89 -12.63 5.32 -7.98
N ASP A 90 -13.61 6.04 -8.53
CA ASP A 90 -13.81 7.46 -8.25
C ASP A 90 -14.64 7.59 -6.97
N GLY A 91 -14.22 8.42 -6.01
CA GLY A 91 -14.98 8.61 -4.78
C GLY A 91 -14.45 9.72 -3.87
N PRO A 92 -15.25 10.76 -3.55
CA PRO A 92 -14.92 11.78 -2.56
C PRO A 92 -15.25 11.37 -1.10
N ASP A 93 -15.72 10.14 -0.87
CA ASP A 93 -16.34 9.71 0.41
C ASP A 93 -16.35 8.18 0.54
N ALA A 94 -15.39 7.51 -0.10
CA ALA A 94 -15.31 6.05 -0.07
C ALA A 94 -14.76 5.62 1.28
N GLY A 95 -15.62 5.63 2.30
CA GLY A 95 -15.41 4.93 3.56
C GLY A 95 -14.98 3.51 3.23
N ILE A 96 -13.70 3.26 3.41
CA ILE A 96 -13.11 1.98 3.06
C ILE A 96 -13.60 0.95 4.09
N GLU A 97 -14.53 0.08 3.66
CA GLU A 97 -14.73 -1.25 4.24
C GLU A 97 -13.78 -2.29 3.59
N VAL A 98 -12.62 -1.86 3.07
CA VAL A 98 -11.49 -2.81 3.03
C VAL A 98 -11.13 -2.99 4.49
N LEU A 99 -11.23 -4.22 4.99
CA LEU A 99 -10.80 -4.58 6.32
C LEU A 99 -9.33 -4.16 6.48
N ILE A 100 -9.11 -2.95 6.99
CA ILE A 100 -7.79 -2.46 7.36
C ILE A 100 -7.41 -3.33 8.54
N VAL A 101 -6.61 -4.36 8.28
CA VAL A 101 -5.83 -4.94 9.36
C VAL A 101 -4.84 -3.83 9.72
N TYR A 102 -5.20 -3.00 10.70
CA TYR A 102 -4.25 -2.20 11.46
C TYR A 102 -3.37 -3.20 12.19
N GLY A 103 -2.47 -3.83 11.45
CA GLY A 103 -1.42 -4.65 12.00
C GLY A 103 -0.45 -3.69 12.65
N THR A 104 -0.74 -3.26 13.88
CA THR A 104 0.35 -2.88 14.77
C THR A 104 1.33 -4.04 14.71
N CYS A 105 2.54 -3.77 14.20
CA CYS A 105 3.62 -4.73 14.18
C CYS A 105 4.02 -5.02 15.64
N GLY A 106 3.20 -5.82 16.32
CA GLY A 106 3.51 -6.40 17.60
C GLY A 106 4.48 -7.53 17.36
N CYS A 107 5.77 -7.22 17.39
CA CYS A 107 6.78 -8.25 17.65
C CYS A 107 6.42 -8.90 19.00
N LEU A 108 6.10 -10.19 18.99
CA LEU A 108 6.23 -11.10 20.13
C LEU A 108 7.36 -12.08 19.84
#